data_AF-X1BCS8-F1
#
_entry.id   AF-X1BCS8-F1
#
_cell.length_a   1.000
_cell.length_b   1.000
_cell.length_c   1.000
_cell.angle_alpha   90.00
_cell.angle_beta   90.00
_cell.angle_gamma   90.00
#
_symmetry.space_group_name_H-M   'P 1'
#
loop_
_entity.id
_entity.type
_entity.pdbx_description
1 polymer ?
#
loop_
_entity_poly.entity_id
_entity_poly.type
_entity_poly.pdbx_seq_one_letter_code
_entity_poly.pdbx_strand_id
1 'polypeptide(L)'
;MTIHAIARESGSPNLDATCCLTLRLVSTDPAWISLLDAEGVAWTDGTNRSLADVVPAVMIIPQDTPAILAREFRGLVAKGAAAVCEPGVWPAERLNQMPAWRMPYENECFCGLDSKEDSRAVEVQRGTLGRGMVFRLPFRLCDLWADRRLARRFIALGNGDTIYEDMAAVVKKNVRRVIVEILKHAFFGQELPYVHKWYYPKEY
;
A
#
# COMPACT_ATOMS: atom_id res chain seq x y z
N MET A 1 0.89 28.80 -16.22
CA MET A 1 0.05 28.79 -14.99
C MET A 1 0.98 28.43 -13.86
N THR A 2 1.45 29.45 -13.16
CA THR A 2 2.60 29.40 -12.25
C THR A 2 2.06 29.35 -10.83
N ILE A 3 2.36 28.29 -10.08
CA ILE A 3 1.98 28.19 -8.67
C ILE A 3 3.12 28.78 -7.84
N HIS A 4 2.80 29.86 -7.13
CA HIS A 4 3.73 30.57 -6.27
C HIS A 4 4.10 29.74 -5.04
N ALA A 5 5.38 29.44 -4.86
CA ALA A 5 5.94 29.08 -3.57
C ALA A 5 6.15 30.36 -2.76
N ILE A 6 5.46 30.48 -1.62
CA ILE A 6 5.75 31.54 -0.65
C ILE A 6 6.88 31.05 0.23
N ALA A 7 8.10 31.49 -0.07
CA ALA A 7 9.19 31.52 0.88
C ALA A 7 9.09 32.83 1.69
N ARG A 8 9.10 32.75 3.01
CA ARG A 8 9.37 33.89 3.90
C ARG A 8 10.55 33.54 4.79
N GLU A 9 11.64 34.27 4.63
CA GLU A 9 12.72 34.37 5.61
C GLU A 9 12.41 35.49 6.60
N SER A 10 12.56 35.19 7.89
CA SER A 10 13.24 35.96 8.95
C SER A 10 12.57 35.81 10.32
N GLY A 11 13.30 35.23 11.28
CA GLY A 11 12.99 35.23 12.72
C GLY A 11 12.48 33.89 13.29
N SER A 12 13.39 33.03 13.75
CA SER A 12 13.09 31.87 14.63
C SER A 12 12.55 32.32 16.00
N PRO A 13 11.79 31.54 16.80
CA PRO A 13 11.60 30.09 16.74
C PRO A 13 10.13 29.64 16.87
N ASN A 14 9.64 28.88 15.88
CA ASN A 14 8.66 27.81 16.08
C ASN A 14 8.49 27.09 14.74
N LEU A 15 9.25 26.01 14.59
CA LEU A 15 8.83 24.91 13.73
C LEU A 15 7.56 24.32 14.36
N ASP A 16 6.41 24.93 14.09
CA ASP A 16 5.12 24.36 14.43
C ASP A 16 4.92 23.12 13.57
N ALA A 17 5.43 22.01 14.10
CA ALA A 17 5.14 20.66 13.72
C ALA A 17 3.63 20.48 13.54
N THR A 18 3.15 20.46 12.29
CA THR A 18 1.76 20.09 12.01
C THR A 18 1.72 18.98 10.95
N CYS A 19 1.80 17.76 11.48
CA CYS A 19 1.21 16.52 10.95
C CYS A 19 1.61 16.06 9.54
N CYS A 20 2.90 15.78 9.29
CA CYS A 20 3.30 15.16 8.02
C CYS A 20 3.38 13.62 8.02
N LEU A 21 3.11 12.94 9.14
CA LEU A 21 3.32 11.49 9.21
C LEU A 21 2.13 10.77 9.84
N THR A 22 1.30 10.25 8.95
CA THR A 22 -0.01 9.67 9.26
C THR A 22 -0.05 8.17 8.97
N LEU A 23 1.01 7.58 8.43
CA LEU A 23 1.10 6.14 8.16
C LEU A 23 1.99 5.41 9.17
N ARG A 24 1.45 4.35 9.78
CA ARG A 24 2.14 3.52 10.76
C ARG A 24 2.22 2.07 10.31
N LEU A 25 3.41 1.50 10.28
CA LEU A 25 3.64 0.08 10.02
C LEU A 25 3.71 -0.68 11.35
N VAL A 26 2.72 -1.52 11.62
CA VAL A 26 2.52 -2.11 12.95
C VAL A 26 3.59 -3.14 13.33
N SER A 27 4.13 -3.84 12.34
CA SER A 27 5.20 -4.84 12.51
C SER A 27 6.31 -4.58 11.49
N THR A 28 7.57 -4.80 11.88
CA THR A 28 8.74 -4.63 11.01
C THR A 28 8.82 -5.78 9.99
N ASP A 29 7.96 -5.72 8.99
CA ASP A 29 8.04 -6.58 7.81
C ASP A 29 9.04 -5.97 6.81
N PRO A 30 10.15 -6.65 6.47
CA PRO A 30 11.16 -6.11 5.55
C PRO A 30 10.65 -5.81 4.14
N ALA A 31 9.64 -6.55 3.66
CA ALA A 31 9.05 -6.31 2.35
C ALA A 31 8.22 -5.01 2.37
N TRP A 32 7.49 -4.75 3.45
CA TRP A 32 6.79 -3.47 3.64
C TRP A 32 7.75 -2.29 3.75
N ILE A 33 8.82 -2.43 4.53
CA ILE A 33 9.86 -1.39 4.65
C ILE A 33 10.46 -1.09 3.28
N SER A 34 10.93 -2.13 2.57
CA SER A 34 11.51 -2.00 1.24
C SER A 34 10.56 -1.34 0.24
N LEU A 35 9.27 -1.67 0.30
CA LEU A 35 8.26 -1.08 -0.57
C LEU A 35 8.01 0.39 -0.26
N LEU A 36 7.76 0.73 1.02
CA LEU A 36 7.46 2.10 1.43
C LEU A 36 8.64 3.04 1.14
N ASP A 37 9.87 2.57 1.38
CA ASP A 37 11.09 3.32 1.08
C ASP A 37 11.27 3.50 -0.43
N ALA A 38 11.03 2.45 -1.23
CA ALA A 38 11.12 2.51 -2.70
C ALA A 38 10.03 3.38 -3.36
N GLU A 39 8.90 3.60 -2.66
CA GLU A 39 7.82 4.51 -3.03
C GLU A 39 7.96 5.88 -2.32
N GLY A 40 9.05 6.13 -1.59
CA GLY A 40 9.23 7.41 -0.88
C GLY A 40 8.06 7.78 0.04
N VAL A 41 7.30 6.81 0.55
CA VAL A 41 6.15 7.01 1.44
C VAL A 41 6.69 7.12 2.85
N ALA A 42 6.44 8.26 3.51
CA ALA A 42 6.87 8.44 4.89
C ALA A 42 6.06 7.53 5.84
N TRP A 43 6.76 6.77 6.70
CA TRP A 43 6.16 5.82 7.63
C TRP A 43 6.88 5.83 8.99
N THR A 44 6.19 5.35 10.04
CA THR A 44 6.75 5.18 11.39
C THR A 44 6.47 3.78 11.93
N ASP A 45 7.31 3.32 12.86
CA ASP A 45 7.18 1.98 13.46
C ASP A 45 6.05 1.89 14.49
N GLY A 46 5.40 0.73 14.50
CA GLY A 46 4.32 0.34 15.39
C GLY A 46 4.78 -0.08 16.78
N THR A 47 6.03 -0.51 16.90
CA THR A 47 6.48 -1.42 17.95
C THR A 47 6.87 -0.72 19.26
N ASN A 48 7.19 0.57 19.25
CA ASN A 48 7.87 1.23 20.38
C ASN A 48 7.24 2.51 20.93
N ARG A 49 6.09 2.99 20.43
CA ARG A 49 5.49 4.25 20.93
C ARG A 49 4.05 4.09 21.41
N SER A 50 3.84 4.60 22.63
CA SER A 50 2.52 4.94 23.18
C SER A 50 1.71 5.72 22.13
N LEU A 51 0.48 5.28 21.92
CA LEU A 51 -0.49 5.87 20.98
C LEU A 51 -0.94 7.29 21.34
N ALA A 52 -0.40 7.87 22.42
CA ALA A 52 -0.87 9.11 23.01
C ALA A 52 -0.50 10.37 22.21
N ASP A 53 0.58 10.35 21.44
CA ASP A 53 1.15 11.61 20.89
C ASP A 53 0.81 11.87 19.42
N VAL A 54 0.48 10.84 18.64
CA VAL A 54 0.03 10.97 17.24
C VAL A 54 -0.95 9.86 16.91
N VAL A 55 -2.20 10.19 16.61
CA VAL A 55 -3.17 9.23 16.09
C VAL A 55 -2.85 8.99 14.61
N PRO A 56 -2.37 7.79 14.22
CA PRO A 56 -2.10 7.52 12.81
C PRO A 56 -3.40 7.56 12.03
N ALA A 57 -3.38 8.18 10.86
CA ALA A 57 -4.53 8.13 9.96
C ALA A 57 -4.58 6.79 9.23
N VAL A 58 -3.46 6.24 8.80
CA VAL A 58 -3.39 4.97 8.08
C VAL A 58 -2.49 4.01 8.85
N MET A 59 -2.96 2.79 9.07
CA MET A 59 -2.19 1.73 9.71
C MET A 59 -2.01 0.58 8.73
N ILE A 60 -0.79 0.06 8.64
CA ILE A 60 -0.46 -1.16 7.89
C ILE A 60 -0.26 -2.29 8.89
N ILE A 61 -1.00 -3.38 8.71
CA ILE A 61 -1.03 -4.52 9.61
C ILE A 61 -0.61 -5.77 8.82
N PRO A 62 0.70 -6.10 8.79
CA PRO A 62 1.19 -7.34 8.19
C PRO A 62 0.64 -8.59 8.88
N GLN A 63 0.70 -9.75 8.20
CA GLN A 63 0.16 -11.01 8.70
C GLN A 63 0.78 -11.47 10.02
N ASP A 64 2.08 -11.23 10.17
CA ASP A 64 2.84 -11.62 11.36
C ASP A 64 2.69 -10.62 12.52
N THR A 65 1.75 -9.68 12.44
CA THR A 65 1.47 -8.75 13.53
C THR A 65 0.92 -9.50 14.75
N PRO A 66 1.51 -9.34 15.96
CA PRO A 66 0.97 -9.93 17.17
C PRO A 66 -0.51 -9.54 17.40
N ALA A 67 -1.35 -10.52 17.69
CA ALA A 67 -2.80 -10.31 17.87
C ALA A 67 -3.14 -9.25 18.94
N ILE A 68 -2.31 -9.14 19.98
CA ILE A 68 -2.48 -8.12 21.03
C ILE A 68 -2.35 -6.71 20.46
N LEU A 69 -1.33 -6.47 19.63
CA LEU A 69 -1.10 -5.19 18.96
C LEU A 69 -2.24 -4.91 17.97
N ALA A 70 -2.58 -5.87 17.11
CA ALA A 70 -3.68 -5.72 16.16
C ALA A 70 -5.00 -5.32 16.87
N ARG A 71 -5.27 -5.88 18.05
CA ARG A 71 -6.44 -5.55 18.87
C ARG A 71 -6.36 -4.14 19.48
N GLU A 72 -5.20 -3.66 19.89
CA GLU A 72 -5.03 -2.30 20.40
C GLU A 72 -5.34 -1.25 19.32
N PHE A 73 -4.91 -1.51 18.08
CA PHE A 73 -5.20 -0.63 16.94
C PHE A 73 -6.69 -0.57 16.56
N ARG A 74 -7.51 -1.51 17.02
CA ARG A 74 -8.97 -1.50 16.84
C ARG A 74 -9.62 -0.20 17.28
N GLY A 75 -9.20 0.30 18.45
CA GLY A 75 -9.78 1.51 19.02
C GLY A 75 -9.56 2.73 18.13
N LEU A 76 -8.44 2.76 17.40
CA LEU A 76 -8.10 3.86 16.50
C LEU A 76 -8.86 3.77 15.18
N VAL A 77 -8.95 2.57 14.60
CA VAL A 77 -9.79 2.37 13.40
C VAL A 77 -11.23 2.76 13.71
N ALA A 78 -11.78 2.28 14.82
CA ALA A 78 -13.15 2.61 15.23
C ALA A 78 -13.38 4.12 15.40
N LYS A 79 -12.34 4.89 15.74
CA LYS A 79 -12.36 6.35 15.90
C LYS A 79 -12.16 7.13 14.60
N GLY A 80 -11.76 6.50 13.50
CA GLY A 80 -11.65 7.14 12.19
C GLY A 80 -10.41 6.76 11.37
N ALA A 81 -9.41 6.10 11.96
CA ALA A 81 -8.23 5.69 11.22
C ALA A 81 -8.57 4.63 10.16
N ALA A 82 -7.86 4.63 9.04
CA ALA A 82 -7.87 3.55 8.07
C ALA A 82 -6.88 2.44 8.44
N ALA A 83 -7.21 1.20 8.10
CA ALA A 83 -6.34 0.04 8.22
C ALA A 83 -6.16 -0.66 6.87
N VAL A 84 -4.91 -0.99 6.53
CA VAL A 84 -4.54 -1.85 5.40
C VAL A 84 -3.95 -3.12 5.99
N CYS A 85 -4.58 -4.25 5.72
CA CYS A 85 -4.31 -5.51 6.39
C CYS A 85 -3.94 -6.59 5.37
N GLU A 86 -3.00 -7.44 5.71
CA GLU A 86 -2.77 -8.69 4.97
C GLU A 86 -3.85 -9.74 5.28
N PRO A 87 -3.96 -10.81 4.46
CA PRO A 87 -4.89 -11.91 4.73
C PRO A 87 -4.71 -12.52 6.12
N GLY A 88 -5.81 -12.99 6.72
CA GLY A 88 -5.76 -13.73 7.99
C GLY A 88 -5.44 -12.89 9.23
N VAL A 89 -5.46 -11.56 9.12
CA VAL A 89 -5.30 -10.66 10.27
C VAL A 89 -6.63 -10.06 10.66
N TRP A 90 -6.81 -9.74 11.93
CA TRP A 90 -7.88 -8.83 12.32
C TRP A 90 -7.57 -7.39 11.83
N PRO A 91 -8.52 -6.61 11.28
CA PRO A 91 -9.93 -6.91 10.99
C PRO A 91 -10.22 -7.60 9.64
N ALA A 92 -9.22 -7.91 8.80
CA ALA A 92 -9.41 -8.56 7.50
C ALA A 92 -10.23 -9.87 7.57
N GLU A 93 -10.07 -10.68 8.63
CA GLU A 93 -10.89 -11.88 8.85
C GLU A 93 -12.39 -11.60 8.97
N ARG A 94 -12.78 -10.37 9.36
CA ARG A 94 -14.18 -9.96 9.52
C ARG A 94 -14.74 -9.29 8.26
N LEU A 95 -13.95 -9.10 7.22
CA LEU A 95 -14.35 -8.47 5.95
C LEU A 95 -14.91 -9.45 4.91
N ASN A 96 -15.07 -10.73 5.25
CA ASN A 96 -15.48 -11.79 4.31
C ASN A 96 -16.87 -11.60 3.66
N GLN A 97 -17.65 -10.60 4.08
CA GLN A 97 -19.00 -10.31 3.57
C GLN A 97 -19.09 -9.03 2.73
N MET A 98 -17.96 -8.42 2.36
CA MET A 98 -17.94 -7.13 1.69
C MET A 98 -17.62 -7.23 0.20
N PRO A 99 -18.18 -6.33 -0.63
CA PRO A 99 -17.94 -6.35 -2.08
C PRO A 99 -16.46 -6.15 -2.37
N ALA A 100 -15.92 -7.00 -3.25
CA ALA A 100 -14.58 -6.82 -3.79
C ALA A 100 -14.52 -5.49 -4.55
N TRP A 101 -13.60 -4.63 -4.15
CA TRP A 101 -13.22 -3.49 -4.94
C TRP A 101 -12.28 -3.99 -6.04
N ARG A 102 -12.84 -4.11 -7.26
CA ARG A 102 -12.07 -4.39 -8.47
C ARG A 102 -11.28 -3.15 -8.84
N MET A 103 -9.97 -3.25 -8.77
CA MET A 103 -9.10 -2.17 -9.23
C MET A 103 -9.16 -2.09 -10.76
N PRO A 104 -9.62 -0.96 -11.34
CA PRO A 104 -9.73 -0.82 -12.77
C PRO A 104 -8.34 -0.76 -13.38
N TYR A 105 -7.99 -1.74 -14.21
CA TYR A 105 -6.79 -1.68 -15.05
C TYR A 105 -7.19 -1.89 -16.51
N GLU A 106 -6.82 -0.91 -17.34
CA GLU A 106 -6.93 -1.02 -18.80
C GLU A 106 -5.73 -1.77 -19.43
N ASN A 107 -4.70 -2.08 -18.64
CA ASN A 107 -3.46 -2.68 -19.16
C ASN A 107 -3.39 -4.19 -18.92
N GLU A 108 -3.26 -4.94 -20.00
CA GLU A 108 -3.21 -6.41 -20.13
C GLU A 108 -2.05 -7.12 -19.38
N CYS A 109 -1.29 -6.41 -18.56
CA CYS A 109 -0.04 -6.89 -17.99
C CYS A 109 -0.14 -7.15 -16.48
N PHE A 110 -1.17 -7.86 -16.04
CA PHE A 110 -1.16 -8.50 -14.71
C PHE A 110 -0.76 -9.97 -14.87
N CYS A 111 0.52 -10.27 -14.67
CA CYS A 111 1.01 -11.64 -14.55
C CYS A 111 1.15 -11.91 -13.05
N GLY A 112 0.37 -12.84 -12.48
CA GLY A 112 0.59 -13.24 -11.09
C GLY A 112 -0.60 -13.75 -10.27
N LEU A 113 -1.80 -13.91 -10.81
CA LEU A 113 -2.87 -14.66 -10.13
C LEU A 113 -3.43 -15.68 -11.12
N ASP A 114 -2.88 -16.90 -11.04
CA ASP A 114 -3.26 -18.25 -11.54
C ASP A 114 -4.14 -18.48 -12.80
N SER A 115 -4.63 -17.46 -13.50
CA SER A 115 -5.55 -17.59 -14.64
C SER A 115 -5.42 -16.40 -15.60
N LYS A 116 -5.24 -16.67 -16.90
CA LYS A 116 -5.25 -15.67 -17.99
C LYS A 116 -6.62 -15.01 -18.18
N GLU A 117 -7.68 -15.63 -17.67
CA GLU A 117 -9.06 -15.13 -17.79
C GLU A 117 -9.42 -14.22 -16.60
N ASP A 118 -8.74 -14.38 -15.45
CA ASP A 118 -8.82 -13.53 -14.25
C ASP A 118 -7.71 -12.46 -14.17
N SER A 119 -6.82 -12.40 -15.17
CA SER A 119 -5.63 -11.54 -15.18
C SER A 119 -5.92 -10.03 -15.33
N ARG A 120 -7.15 -9.56 -15.04
CA ARG A 120 -7.59 -8.20 -15.38
C ARG A 120 -8.02 -7.36 -14.18
N ALA A 121 -8.22 -7.96 -13.01
CA ALA A 121 -8.58 -7.21 -11.81
C ALA A 121 -7.97 -7.86 -10.56
N VAL A 122 -7.25 -7.06 -9.78
CA VAL A 122 -6.93 -7.43 -8.40
C VAL A 122 -8.14 -7.09 -7.55
N GLU A 123 -8.71 -8.10 -6.91
CA GLU A 123 -9.83 -7.93 -6.00
C GLU A 123 -9.32 -7.61 -4.61
N VAL A 124 -9.53 -6.37 -4.18
CA VAL A 124 -9.22 -5.91 -2.83
C VAL A 124 -10.51 -5.85 -2.04
N GLN A 125 -10.59 -6.52 -0.90
CA GLN A 125 -11.76 -6.41 -0.04
C GLN A 125 -11.68 -5.09 0.74
N ARG A 126 -12.77 -4.31 0.76
CA ARG A 126 -12.87 -3.04 1.47
C ARG A 126 -14.08 -3.01 2.38
N GLY A 127 -13.92 -2.42 3.55
CA GLY A 127 -14.99 -2.24 4.50
C GLY A 127 -14.85 -1.09 5.47
N THR A 128 -15.74 -1.07 6.45
CA THR A 128 -15.74 -0.09 7.54
C THR A 128 -15.72 -0.78 8.89
N LEU A 129 -15.11 -0.11 9.87
CA LEU A 129 -15.15 -0.48 11.27
C LEU A 129 -15.31 0.78 12.10
N GLY A 130 -16.49 0.95 12.72
CA GLY A 130 -16.83 2.23 13.35
C GLY A 130 -16.80 3.35 12.31
N ARG A 131 -15.99 4.38 12.56
CA ARG A 131 -15.77 5.49 11.61
C ARG A 131 -14.61 5.27 10.64
N GLY A 132 -13.81 4.23 10.83
CA GLY A 132 -12.62 3.97 10.02
C GLY A 132 -12.89 3.06 8.83
N MET A 133 -11.99 3.15 7.85
CA MET A 133 -11.97 2.27 6.68
C MET A 133 -11.01 1.11 6.87
N VAL A 134 -11.32 -0.03 6.27
CA VAL A 134 -10.47 -1.21 6.31
C VAL A 134 -10.28 -1.73 4.89
N PHE A 135 -9.06 -2.05 4.52
CA PHE A 135 -8.69 -2.72 3.30
C PHE A 135 -7.99 -4.03 3.64
N ARG A 136 -8.38 -5.11 2.98
CA ARG A 136 -7.68 -6.39 3.02
C ARG A 136 -7.03 -6.64 1.67
N LEU A 137 -5.71 -6.81 1.71
CA LEU A 137 -4.93 -7.26 0.57
C LEU A 137 -5.29 -8.71 0.21
N PRO A 138 -5.30 -9.06 -1.08
CA PRO A 138 -5.54 -10.43 -1.52
C PRO A 138 -4.33 -11.35 -1.36
N PHE A 139 -3.20 -10.81 -0.91
CA PHE A 139 -1.93 -11.52 -0.79
C PHE A 139 -1.14 -11.03 0.43
N ARG A 140 -0.17 -11.83 0.84
CA ARG A 140 0.90 -11.43 1.75
C ARG A 140 2.03 -10.82 0.94
N LEU A 141 2.50 -9.62 1.31
CA LEU A 141 3.52 -8.90 0.55
C LEU A 141 4.85 -9.64 0.56
N CYS A 142 5.26 -10.17 1.72
CA CYS A 142 6.50 -10.95 1.87
C CYS A 142 6.62 -12.07 0.82
N ASP A 143 5.55 -12.86 0.64
CA ASP A 143 5.56 -14.01 -0.26
C ASP A 143 5.75 -13.57 -1.72
N LEU A 144 5.02 -12.52 -2.15
CA LEU A 144 5.17 -11.96 -3.49
C LEU A 144 6.53 -11.28 -3.71
N TRP A 145 7.07 -10.66 -2.67
CA TRP A 145 8.34 -9.95 -2.76
C TRP A 145 9.54 -10.90 -2.87
N ALA A 146 9.43 -12.05 -2.23
CA ALA A 146 10.40 -13.13 -2.26
C ALA A 146 10.23 -14.09 -3.45
N ASP A 147 9.12 -14.01 -4.20
CA ASP A 147 8.88 -14.88 -5.35
C ASP A 147 9.95 -14.68 -6.44
N ARG A 148 10.62 -15.78 -6.79
CA ARG A 148 11.67 -15.85 -7.84
C ARG A 148 11.28 -16.76 -9.00
N ARG A 149 10.04 -17.26 -9.03
CA ARG A 149 9.56 -18.12 -10.11
C ARG A 149 9.61 -17.35 -11.43
N LEU A 150 9.84 -18.08 -12.51
CA LEU A 150 9.85 -17.56 -13.87
C LEU A 150 8.59 -18.02 -14.60
N ALA A 151 8.08 -17.18 -15.49
CA ALA A 151 7.00 -17.49 -16.40
C ALA A 151 7.45 -17.19 -17.84
N ARG A 152 7.10 -18.06 -18.77
CA ARG A 152 7.36 -17.84 -20.20
C ARG A 152 6.31 -16.92 -20.80
N ARG A 153 6.78 -15.85 -21.43
CA ARG A 153 5.98 -15.02 -22.30
C ARG A 153 6.29 -15.36 -23.74
N PHE A 154 5.25 -15.67 -24.51
CA PHE A 154 5.36 -15.90 -25.95
C PHE A 154 5.02 -14.61 -26.68
N ILE A 155 5.86 -14.23 -27.64
CA ILE A 155 5.71 -13.04 -28.48
C ILE A 155 5.60 -13.52 -29.93
N ALA A 156 4.48 -13.22 -30.57
CA ALA A 156 4.29 -13.49 -31.99
C ALA A 156 4.99 -12.41 -32.82
N LEU A 157 5.85 -12.81 -33.75
CA LEU A 157 6.66 -11.89 -34.56
C LEU A 157 5.96 -11.42 -35.86
N GLY A 158 4.66 -11.70 -36.00
CA GLY A 158 3.86 -11.28 -37.17
C GLY A 158 4.16 -12.04 -38.48
N ASN A 159 5.31 -12.74 -38.56
CA ASN A 159 5.71 -13.61 -39.66
C ASN A 159 5.33 -15.10 -39.45
N GLY A 160 4.51 -15.39 -38.43
CA GLY A 160 4.14 -16.75 -38.03
C GLY A 160 5.09 -17.39 -37.01
N ASP A 161 6.27 -16.81 -36.78
CA ASP A 161 7.20 -17.27 -35.76
C ASP A 161 6.77 -16.80 -34.37
N THR A 162 7.07 -17.63 -33.37
CA THR A 162 6.89 -17.29 -31.95
C THR A 162 8.21 -17.42 -31.23
N ILE A 163 8.65 -16.34 -30.60
CA ILE A 163 9.77 -16.37 -29.66
C ILE A 163 9.24 -16.37 -28.24
N TYR A 164 10.06 -16.85 -27.30
CA TYR A 164 9.72 -16.79 -25.88
C TYR A 164 10.80 -16.09 -25.08
N GLU A 165 10.38 -15.46 -24.00
CA GLU A 165 11.24 -14.85 -22.99
C GLU A 165 10.82 -15.39 -21.61
N ASP A 166 11.80 -15.78 -20.80
CA ASP A 166 11.58 -16.08 -19.39
C ASP A 166 11.55 -14.77 -18.60
N MET A 167 10.41 -14.45 -18.00
CA MET A 167 10.21 -13.26 -17.17
C MET A 167 9.92 -13.67 -15.73
N ALA A 168 10.06 -12.75 -14.78
CA ALA A 168 9.58 -13.00 -13.41
C ALA A 168 8.06 -13.29 -13.44
N ALA A 169 7.64 -14.35 -12.76
CA ALA A 169 6.23 -14.74 -12.65
C ALA A 169 5.40 -13.68 -11.92
N VAL A 170 6.02 -13.00 -10.95
CA VAL A 170 5.43 -11.88 -10.22
C VAL A 170 6.11 -10.57 -10.63
N VAL A 171 5.32 -9.66 -11.19
CA VAL A 171 5.80 -8.33 -11.56
C VAL A 171 5.70 -7.38 -10.36
N LYS A 172 6.81 -7.14 -9.65
CA LYS A 172 6.86 -6.28 -8.44
C LYS A 172 6.26 -4.89 -8.65
N LYS A 173 6.41 -4.31 -9.85
CA LYS A 173 5.79 -3.03 -10.24
C LYS A 173 4.26 -3.05 -10.08
N ASN A 174 3.61 -4.18 -10.35
CA ASN A 174 2.16 -4.31 -10.23
C ASN A 174 1.73 -4.42 -8.77
N VAL A 175 2.47 -5.21 -7.97
CA VAL A 175 2.26 -5.30 -6.52
C VAL A 175 2.37 -3.91 -5.88
N ARG A 176 3.42 -3.16 -6.24
CA ARG A 176 3.63 -1.77 -5.83
C ARG A 176 2.43 -0.88 -6.17
N ARG A 177 1.94 -0.94 -7.42
CA ARG A 177 0.77 -0.17 -7.88
C ARG A 177 -0.50 -0.48 -7.07
N VAL A 178 -0.80 -1.76 -6.83
CA VAL A 178 -1.96 -2.18 -6.02
C VAL A 178 -1.90 -1.53 -4.64
N ILE A 179 -0.75 -1.65 -3.97
CA ILE A 179 -0.56 -1.12 -2.62
C ILE A 179 -0.66 0.41 -2.61
N VAL A 180 0.00 1.10 -3.54
CA VAL A 180 -0.02 2.57 -3.62
C VAL A 180 -1.44 3.10 -3.81
N GLU A 181 -2.24 2.48 -4.68
CA GLU A 181 -3.64 2.90 -4.87
C GLU A 181 -4.49 2.65 -3.62
N ILE A 182 -4.31 1.51 -2.93
CA ILE A 182 -4.99 1.27 -1.64
C ILE A 182 -4.61 2.36 -0.63
N LEU A 183 -3.33 2.72 -0.55
CA LEU A 183 -2.87 3.80 0.33
C LEU A 183 -3.53 5.12 -0.07
N LYS A 184 -3.51 5.52 -1.34
CA LYS A 184 -4.22 6.73 -1.81
C LYS A 184 -5.67 6.75 -1.36
N HIS A 185 -6.40 5.65 -1.55
CA HIS A 185 -7.78 5.54 -1.12
C HIS A 185 -7.95 5.62 0.40
N ALA A 186 -7.02 5.05 1.18
CA ALA A 186 -7.02 5.15 2.64
C ALA A 186 -6.78 6.59 3.14
N PHE A 187 -5.95 7.36 2.45
CA PHE A 187 -5.68 8.76 2.73
C PHE A 187 -6.83 9.68 2.28
N PHE A 188 -7.30 9.53 1.05
CA PHE A 188 -8.40 10.33 0.51
C PHE A 188 -9.72 10.08 1.24
N GLY A 189 -9.97 8.84 1.68
CA GLY A 189 -11.13 8.51 2.52
C GLY A 189 -11.12 9.22 3.88
N GLN A 190 -9.97 9.77 4.29
CA GLN A 190 -9.80 10.57 5.51
C GLN A 190 -9.59 12.05 5.22
N GLU A 191 -9.80 12.49 3.98
CA GLU A 191 -9.59 13.88 3.55
C GLU A 191 -8.14 14.36 3.77
N LEU A 192 -7.19 13.43 3.79
CA LEU A 192 -5.77 13.73 3.98
C LEU A 192 -5.01 13.71 2.65
N PRO A 193 -4.02 14.61 2.47
CA PRO A 193 -3.18 14.59 1.29
C PRO A 193 -2.31 13.33 1.28
N TYR A 194 -2.30 12.62 0.17
CA TYR A 194 -1.33 11.55 -0.09
C TYR A 194 -0.05 12.17 -0.68
N VAL A 195 1.03 12.19 0.11
CA VAL A 195 2.33 12.71 -0.32
C VAL A 195 3.26 11.55 -0.65
N HIS A 196 3.59 11.43 -1.93
CA HIS A 196 4.66 10.58 -2.42
C HIS A 196 5.88 11.47 -2.60
N LYS A 197 7.03 11.18 -1.95
CA LYS A 197 8.27 11.91 -2.23
C LYS A 197 8.74 11.55 -3.63
N TRP A 198 8.35 12.36 -4.62
CA TRP A 198 8.81 12.16 -5.99
C TRP A 198 10.32 12.33 -6.08
N TYR A 199 10.97 11.37 -6.73
CA TYR A 199 12.31 11.51 -7.28
C TYR A 199 12.24 12.58 -8.39
N TYR A 200 12.78 13.76 -8.14
CA TYR A 200 13.45 14.46 -9.24
C TYR A 200 14.69 13.62 -9.56
N PRO A 201 14.87 13.10 -10.79
CA PRO A 201 16.20 12.68 -11.18
C PRO A 201 17.08 13.91 -11.01
N LYS A 202 18.09 13.82 -10.16
CA LYS A 202 19.15 14.85 -10.15
C LYS A 202 19.67 14.90 -11.58
N GLU A 203 19.55 16.07 -12.18
CA GLU A 203 20.09 16.36 -13.51
C GLU A 203 21.54 15.84 -13.55
N TYR A 204 21.81 14.94 -14.49
CA TYR A 204 23.17 14.48 -14.81
C TYR A 204 23.84 15.50 -15.73
#